data_AF-K6E8K0-F1
#
_entry.id   AF-K6E8K0-F1
#
_cell.length_a   1.000
_cell.length_b   1.000
_cell.length_c   1.000
_cell.angle_alpha   90.00
_cell.angle_beta   90.00
_cell.angle_gamma   90.00
#
_symmetry.space_group_name_H-M   'P 1'
#
loop_
_entity.id
_entity.type
_entity.pdbx_description
1 polymer ?
#
loop_
_entity_poly.entity_id
_entity_poly.type
_entity_poly.pdbx_seq_one_letter_code
_entity_poly.pdbx_strand_id
1 'polypeptide(L)'
;MGNSLVKTQLMDVKDFLTKSISIIEDFLNETTISELKVENEEERSYNKIIFANLRKLAVYSAECLETCSVILINEPFQKAAAEKTLYKIYHQCIEEFFSPKNDAWFEDSRSAYTGRNSIKFSRNVSESVVQLLKNLEGDFQRIREELEYYETDYRTKMIQSK
;
A
#
# COMPACT_ATOMS: atom_id res chain seq x y z
N MET A 1 10.74 -13.01 23.68
CA MET A 1 9.53 -12.18 23.46
C MET A 1 9.57 -11.40 22.15
N GLY A 2 10.63 -10.62 21.85
CA GLY A 2 10.67 -9.78 20.63
C GLY A 2 10.51 -10.52 19.28
N ASN A 3 11.03 -11.75 19.13
CA ASN A 3 10.81 -12.52 17.88
C ASN A 3 9.34 -12.88 17.64
N SER A 4 8.57 -13.10 18.71
CA SER A 4 7.15 -13.49 18.60
C SER A 4 6.32 -12.33 18.08
N LEU A 5 6.56 -11.10 18.57
CA LEU A 5 5.82 -9.92 18.15
C LEU A 5 6.08 -9.60 16.66
N VAL A 6 7.34 -9.58 16.23
CA VAL A 6 7.69 -9.35 14.82
C VAL A 6 7.12 -10.43 13.91
N LYS A 7 7.10 -11.70 14.35
CA LYS A 7 6.50 -12.79 13.59
C LYS A 7 4.99 -12.61 13.45
N THR A 8 4.28 -12.23 14.52
CA THR A 8 2.84 -11.92 14.47
C THR A 8 2.55 -10.74 13.54
N GLN A 9 3.32 -9.65 13.63
CA GLN A 9 3.14 -8.49 12.76
C GLN A 9 3.36 -8.86 11.28
N LEU A 10 4.37 -9.68 10.99
CA LEU A 10 4.65 -10.13 9.63
C LEU A 10 3.54 -11.03 9.08
N MET A 11 2.87 -11.83 9.94
CA MET A 11 1.68 -12.60 9.55
C MET A 11 0.50 -11.69 9.22
N ASP A 12 0.20 -10.70 10.06
CA ASP A 12 -0.91 -9.77 9.81
C ASP A 12 -0.70 -8.96 8.52
N VAL A 13 0.53 -8.46 8.30
CA VAL A 13 0.89 -7.76 7.07
C VAL A 13 0.78 -8.67 5.85
N LYS A 14 1.14 -9.96 5.96
CA LYS A 14 0.97 -10.94 4.88
C LYS A 14 -0.50 -11.07 4.49
N ASP A 15 -1.40 -11.17 5.47
CA ASP A 15 -2.84 -11.30 5.22
C ASP A 15 -3.42 -10.01 4.60
N PHE A 16 -3.00 -8.85 5.10
CA PHE A 16 -3.30 -7.54 4.50
C PHE A 16 -2.87 -7.44 3.03
N LEU A 17 -1.62 -7.82 2.72
CA LEU A 17 -1.09 -7.76 1.35
C LEU A 17 -1.89 -8.68 0.43
N THR A 18 -2.18 -9.90 0.89
CA THR A 18 -2.99 -10.87 0.14
C THR A 18 -4.36 -10.29 -0.21
N LYS A 19 -5.06 -9.69 0.76
CA LYS A 19 -6.37 -9.06 0.55
C LYS A 19 -6.28 -7.86 -0.40
N SER A 20 -5.30 -6.99 -0.20
CA SER A 20 -5.12 -5.77 -1.01
C SER A 20 -4.82 -6.10 -2.47
N ILE A 21 -3.94 -7.08 -2.72
CA ILE A 21 -3.64 -7.56 -4.08
C ILE A 21 -4.91 -8.07 -4.75
N SER A 22 -5.67 -8.94 -4.09
CA SER A 22 -6.93 -9.47 -4.64
C SER A 22 -7.87 -8.34 -5.07
N ILE A 23 -8.12 -7.37 -4.19
CA ILE A 23 -9.03 -6.24 -4.49
C ILE A 23 -8.53 -5.42 -5.68
N ILE A 24 -7.22 -5.13 -5.74
CA ILE A 24 -6.63 -4.35 -6.83
C ILE A 24 -6.65 -5.12 -8.15
N GLU A 25 -6.28 -6.40 -8.13
CA GLU A 25 -6.25 -7.25 -9.33
C GLU A 25 -7.64 -7.51 -9.89
N ASP A 26 -8.62 -7.81 -9.02
CA ASP A 26 -10.02 -7.99 -9.44
C ASP A 26 -10.53 -6.74 -10.17
N PHE A 27 -10.23 -5.55 -9.65
CA PHE A 27 -10.57 -4.30 -10.33
C PHE A 27 -9.85 -4.13 -11.67
N LEU A 28 -8.54 -4.39 -11.71
CA LEU A 28 -7.72 -4.18 -12.90
C LEU A 28 -8.00 -5.19 -14.02
N ASN A 29 -8.49 -6.39 -13.68
CA ASN A 29 -8.85 -7.42 -14.64
C ASN A 29 -10.19 -7.13 -15.32
N GLU A 30 -11.12 -6.49 -14.61
CA GLU A 30 -12.49 -6.26 -15.08
C GLU A 30 -12.76 -4.81 -15.54
N THR A 31 -11.78 -3.91 -15.42
CA THR A 31 -11.94 -2.49 -15.76
C THR A 31 -10.90 -2.03 -16.77
N THR A 32 -11.34 -1.40 -17.86
CA THR A 32 -10.48 -0.75 -18.85
C THR A 32 -10.75 0.74 -18.99
N ILE A 33 -9.73 1.52 -19.39
CA ILE A 33 -9.88 2.97 -19.66
C ILE A 33 -10.95 3.25 -20.72
N SER A 34 -11.15 2.32 -21.67
CA SER A 34 -12.17 2.44 -22.71
C SER A 34 -13.60 2.38 -22.16
N GLU A 35 -13.83 1.66 -21.06
CA GLU A 35 -15.14 1.50 -20.44
C GLU A 35 -15.51 2.65 -19.50
N LEU A 36 -14.52 3.43 -19.01
CA LEU A 36 -14.72 4.51 -18.05
C LEU A 36 -15.48 5.74 -18.60
N LYS A 37 -15.94 5.71 -19.86
CA LYS A 37 -16.71 6.79 -20.53
C LYS A 37 -16.14 8.19 -20.27
N VAL A 38 -14.83 8.31 -20.37
CA VAL A 38 -14.11 9.56 -20.07
C VAL A 38 -14.42 10.64 -21.09
N GLU A 39 -14.68 11.87 -20.65
CA GLU A 39 -15.26 12.93 -21.48
C GLU A 39 -14.22 13.63 -22.38
N ASN A 40 -12.96 13.68 -21.94
CA ASN A 40 -11.88 14.34 -22.68
C ASN A 40 -10.51 13.63 -22.54
N GLU A 41 -9.55 14.03 -23.38
CA GLU A 41 -8.21 13.42 -23.43
C GLU A 41 -7.35 13.69 -22.19
N GLU A 42 -7.57 14.80 -21.48
CA GLU A 42 -6.84 15.09 -20.24
C GLU A 42 -7.26 14.13 -19.11
N GLU A 43 -8.57 13.97 -18.93
CA GLU A 43 -9.13 12.98 -17.99
C GLU A 43 -8.73 11.56 -18.39
N ARG A 44 -8.69 11.26 -19.70
CA ARG A 44 -8.24 9.95 -20.19
C ARG A 44 -6.80 9.71 -19.75
N SER A 45 -5.93 10.69 -19.96
CA SER A 45 -4.52 10.63 -19.59
C SER A 45 -4.32 10.50 -18.07
N TYR A 46 -5.12 11.21 -17.29
CA TYR A 46 -5.09 11.10 -15.83
C TYR A 46 -5.52 9.71 -15.34
N ASN A 47 -6.57 9.12 -15.91
CA ASN A 47 -6.96 7.74 -15.61
C ASN A 47 -5.86 6.74 -15.98
N LYS A 48 -5.09 6.97 -17.06
CA LYS A 48 -3.92 6.12 -17.38
C LYS A 48 -2.88 6.15 -16.26
N ILE A 49 -2.60 7.32 -15.69
CA ILE A 49 -1.66 7.49 -14.57
C ILE A 49 -2.17 6.71 -13.35
N ILE A 50 -3.45 6.83 -13.01
CA ILE A 50 -4.05 6.09 -11.89
C ILE A 50 -3.89 4.58 -12.09
N PHE A 51 -4.27 4.05 -13.25
CA PHE A 51 -4.15 2.63 -13.56
C PHE A 51 -2.69 2.14 -13.55
N ALA A 52 -1.75 2.98 -13.98
CA ALA A 52 -0.34 2.66 -13.89
C ALA A 52 0.12 2.53 -12.42
N ASN A 53 -0.37 3.40 -11.52
CA ASN A 53 -0.06 3.30 -10.10
C ASN A 53 -0.73 2.12 -9.41
N LEU A 54 -1.98 1.81 -9.72
CA LEU A 54 -2.65 0.62 -9.19
C LEU A 54 -1.87 -0.65 -9.54
N ARG A 55 -1.40 -0.77 -10.80
CA ARG A 55 -0.54 -1.89 -11.22
C ARG A 55 0.79 -1.91 -10.47
N LYS A 56 1.44 -0.75 -10.32
CA LYS A 56 2.68 -0.62 -9.55
C LYS A 56 2.49 -1.06 -8.10
N LEU A 57 1.41 -0.64 -7.46
CA LEU A 57 1.08 -0.99 -6.09
C LEU A 57 0.80 -2.49 -5.94
N ALA A 58 0.07 -3.10 -6.90
CA ALA A 58 -0.14 -4.55 -6.93
C ALA A 58 1.18 -5.32 -7.00
N VAL A 59 2.08 -4.92 -7.91
CA VAL A 59 3.41 -5.53 -8.07
C VAL A 59 4.24 -5.41 -6.78
N TYR A 60 4.33 -4.21 -6.19
CA TYR A 60 5.05 -4.01 -4.94
C TYR A 60 4.48 -4.83 -3.79
N SER A 61 3.15 -4.92 -3.70
CA SER A 61 2.47 -5.70 -2.69
C SER A 61 2.76 -7.20 -2.87
N ALA A 62 2.74 -7.70 -4.11
CA ALA A 62 3.02 -9.10 -4.43
C ALA A 62 4.47 -9.50 -4.11
N GLU A 63 5.46 -8.68 -4.48
CA GLU A 63 6.86 -8.92 -4.12
C GLU A 63 7.06 -8.96 -2.60
N CYS A 64 6.39 -8.06 -1.87
CA CYS A 64 6.45 -8.03 -0.42
C CYS A 64 5.76 -9.25 0.22
N LEU A 65 4.63 -9.68 -0.33
CA LEU A 65 3.89 -10.87 0.11
C LEU A 65 4.74 -12.14 -0.02
N GLU A 66 5.43 -12.30 -1.15
CA GLU A 66 6.36 -13.41 -1.37
C GLU A 66 7.49 -13.38 -0.34
N THR A 67 8.09 -12.21 -0.13
CA THR A 67 9.15 -12.01 0.87
C THR A 67 8.67 -12.36 2.28
N CYS A 68 7.47 -11.94 2.68
CA CYS A 68 6.87 -12.29 3.97
C CYS A 68 6.72 -13.80 4.10
N SER A 69 6.22 -14.45 3.05
CA SER A 69 5.98 -15.90 3.03
C SER A 69 7.28 -16.69 3.21
N VAL A 70 8.35 -16.31 2.50
CA VAL A 70 9.67 -16.95 2.64
C VAL A 70 10.23 -16.79 4.05
N ILE A 71 10.14 -15.61 4.65
CA ILE A 71 10.65 -15.37 6.01
C ILE A 71 9.88 -16.18 7.05
N LEU A 72 8.55 -16.31 6.90
CA LEU A 72 7.69 -16.99 7.86
C LEU A 72 7.90 -18.50 7.90
N ILE A 73 8.28 -19.12 6.77
CA ILE A 73 8.56 -20.57 6.69
C ILE A 73 9.98 -20.93 7.13
N ASN A 74 10.90 -19.96 7.17
CA ASN A 74 12.29 -20.20 7.53
C ASN A 74 12.44 -20.50 9.03
N GLU A 75 13.19 -21.55 9.34
CA GLU A 75 13.60 -21.89 10.71
C GLU A 75 15.15 -21.99 10.79
N PRO A 76 15.81 -21.23 11.68
CA PRO A 76 15.21 -20.32 12.66
C PRO A 76 14.63 -19.04 12.04
N PHE A 77 13.56 -18.52 12.64
CA PHE A 77 12.94 -17.25 12.22
C PHE A 77 13.96 -16.09 12.15
N GLN A 78 14.06 -15.47 10.98
CA GLN A 78 15.04 -14.43 10.70
C GLN A 78 14.52 -13.03 11.06
N LYS A 79 14.56 -12.68 12.35
CA LYS A 79 14.02 -11.40 12.87
C LYS A 79 14.49 -10.16 12.10
N ALA A 80 15.80 -10.04 11.85
CA ALA A 80 16.35 -8.86 11.18
C ALA A 80 15.83 -8.70 9.73
N ALA A 81 15.65 -9.82 9.01
CA ALA A 81 15.06 -9.81 7.69
C ALA A 81 13.58 -9.39 7.76
N ALA A 82 12.83 -9.87 8.76
CA ALA A 82 11.44 -9.47 8.99
C ALA A 82 11.31 -7.96 9.26
N GLU A 83 12.10 -7.38 10.18
CA GLU A 83 12.08 -5.94 10.46
C GLU A 83 12.38 -5.11 9.20
N LYS A 84 13.38 -5.52 8.41
CA LYS A 84 13.72 -4.87 7.13
C LYS A 84 12.58 -4.96 6.11
N THR A 85 11.90 -6.10 6.03
CA THR A 85 10.75 -6.29 5.13
C THR A 85 9.57 -5.41 5.55
N LEU A 86 9.26 -5.32 6.84
CA LEU A 86 8.21 -4.44 7.36
C LEU A 86 8.51 -2.97 7.04
N TYR A 87 9.76 -2.53 7.23
CA TYR A 87 10.21 -1.20 6.81
C TYR A 87 10.06 -0.97 5.30
N LYS A 88 10.42 -1.96 4.47
CA LYS A 88 10.22 -1.89 3.00
C LYS A 88 8.74 -1.73 2.64
N ILE A 89 7.86 -2.50 3.28
CA ILE A 89 6.40 -2.46 3.03
C ILE A 89 5.82 -1.10 3.38
N TYR A 90 6.22 -0.53 4.52
CA TYR A 90 5.81 0.83 4.89
C TYR A 90 6.10 1.83 3.76
N HIS A 91 7.32 1.85 3.22
CA HIS A 91 7.68 2.84 2.20
C HIS A 91 7.21 2.51 0.78
N GLN A 92 7.18 1.25 0.39
CA GLN A 92 6.86 0.87 -0.99
C GLN A 92 5.38 0.64 -1.22
N CYS A 93 4.64 0.20 -0.21
CA CYS A 93 3.21 -0.07 -0.34
C CYS A 93 2.39 1.03 0.34
N ILE A 94 2.65 1.29 1.62
CA ILE A 94 1.80 2.17 2.44
C ILE A 94 1.97 3.63 2.02
N GLU A 95 3.19 4.16 2.06
CA GLU A 95 3.44 5.56 1.67
C GLU A 95 3.14 5.81 0.19
N GLU A 96 3.40 4.84 -0.69
CA GLU A 96 3.04 4.96 -2.11
C GLU A 96 1.51 4.99 -2.32
N PHE A 97 0.73 4.32 -1.46
CA PHE A 97 -0.74 4.41 -1.50
C PHE A 97 -1.25 5.76 -1.02
N PHE A 98 -0.65 6.40 -0.01
CA PHE A 98 -1.12 7.71 0.46
C PHE A 98 -0.56 8.89 -0.33
N SER A 99 0.66 8.74 -0.88
CA SER A 99 1.40 9.79 -1.57
C SER A 99 2.18 9.21 -2.77
N PRO A 100 1.47 8.79 -3.84
CA PRO A 100 2.12 8.24 -5.03
C PRO A 100 3.03 9.29 -5.70
N LYS A 101 4.21 8.86 -6.16
CA LYS A 101 5.28 9.79 -6.62
C LYS A 101 4.98 10.55 -7.91
N ASN A 102 3.90 10.22 -8.60
CA ASN A 102 3.53 10.77 -9.89
C ASN A 102 2.17 11.49 -9.86
N ASP A 103 1.76 11.94 -8.67
CA ASP A 103 0.56 12.76 -8.43
C ASP A 103 -0.73 12.12 -8.96
N ALA A 104 -0.81 10.79 -8.95
CA ALA A 104 -2.02 10.06 -9.35
C ALA A 104 -3.21 10.39 -8.45
N TRP A 105 -2.94 10.62 -7.17
CA TRP A 105 -3.84 11.14 -6.16
C TRP A 105 -2.97 11.63 -4.99
N PHE A 106 -3.58 12.23 -3.97
CA PHE A 106 -2.86 12.71 -2.80
C PHE A 106 -3.69 12.57 -1.52
N GLU A 107 -3.01 12.49 -0.39
CA GLU A 107 -3.64 12.48 0.93
C GLU A 107 -3.95 13.91 1.42
N ASP A 108 -5.21 14.18 1.76
CA ASP A 108 -5.60 15.29 2.62
C ASP A 108 -5.49 14.88 4.09
N SER A 109 -4.33 15.18 4.69
CA SER A 109 -4.00 14.81 6.07
C SER A 109 -4.97 15.34 7.13
N ARG A 110 -5.80 16.34 6.81
CA ARG A 110 -6.83 16.87 7.73
C ARG A 110 -8.05 15.96 7.82
N SER A 111 -8.28 15.12 6.81
CA SER A 111 -9.44 14.22 6.76
C SER A 111 -9.35 13.07 7.77
N ALA A 112 -8.12 12.67 8.17
CA ALA A 112 -7.86 11.62 9.17
C ALA A 112 -8.54 11.90 10.53
N TYR A 113 -8.65 13.17 10.92
CA TYR A 113 -9.28 13.60 12.18
C TYR A 113 -10.82 13.59 12.15
N THR A 114 -11.41 13.33 10.97
CA THR A 114 -12.86 13.43 10.77
C THR A 114 -13.53 12.10 10.40
N GLY A 115 -12.77 11.00 10.36
CA GLY A 115 -13.26 9.69 9.92
C GLY A 115 -13.67 9.66 8.44
N ARG A 116 -13.17 10.60 7.64
CA ARG A 116 -13.41 10.70 6.20
C ARG A 116 -12.22 10.15 5.44
N ASN A 117 -12.49 9.60 4.26
CA ASN A 117 -11.45 9.22 3.30
C ASN A 117 -10.51 10.40 2.99
N SER A 118 -9.22 10.18 3.21
CA SER A 118 -8.15 11.16 3.05
C SER A 118 -7.71 11.29 1.60
N ILE A 119 -7.86 10.25 0.78
CA ILE A 119 -7.45 10.28 -0.62
C ILE A 119 -8.29 11.26 -1.45
N LYS A 120 -7.61 12.16 -2.18
CA LYS A 120 -8.20 13.15 -3.10
C LYS A 120 -7.57 13.03 -4.48
N PHE A 121 -8.35 13.40 -5.49
CA PHE A 121 -7.93 13.43 -6.88
C PHE A 121 -7.84 14.88 -7.37
N SER A 122 -6.85 15.15 -8.21
CA SER A 122 -6.65 16.48 -8.80
C SER A 122 -7.61 16.77 -9.96
N ARG A 123 -8.27 15.72 -10.48
CA ARG A 123 -9.22 15.79 -11.59
C ARG A 123 -10.35 14.77 -11.38
N ASN A 124 -11.38 14.85 -12.22
CA ASN A 124 -12.46 13.87 -12.23
C ASN A 124 -11.91 12.48 -12.56
N VAL A 125 -12.41 11.50 -11.82
CA VAL A 125 -12.12 10.08 -11.99
C VAL A 125 -13.42 9.31 -11.92
N SER A 126 -13.45 8.13 -12.52
CA SER A 126 -14.65 7.28 -12.46
C SER A 126 -15.01 6.90 -11.02
N GLU A 127 -16.31 6.77 -10.73
CA GLU A 127 -16.79 6.38 -9.40
C GLU A 127 -16.23 5.03 -8.96
N SER A 128 -16.00 4.10 -9.90
CA SER A 128 -15.43 2.79 -9.60
C SER A 128 -14.00 2.89 -9.05
N VAL A 129 -13.17 3.80 -9.58
CA VAL A 129 -11.84 4.11 -9.06
C VAL A 129 -11.93 4.73 -7.66
N VAL A 130 -12.86 5.66 -7.44
CA VAL A 130 -13.06 6.29 -6.13
C VAL A 130 -13.43 5.23 -5.10
N GLN A 131 -14.39 4.36 -5.42
CA GLN A 131 -14.84 3.31 -4.52
C GLN A 131 -13.73 2.30 -4.21
N LEU A 132 -12.89 1.96 -5.20
CA LEU A 132 -11.72 1.11 -5.01
C LEU A 132 -10.79 1.67 -3.93
N LEU A 133 -10.34 2.92 -4.07
CA LEU A 133 -9.40 3.51 -3.10
C LEU A 133 -10.05 3.65 -1.71
N LYS A 134 -11.33 4.03 -1.65
CA LYS A 134 -12.07 4.07 -0.37
C LYS A 134 -12.12 2.71 0.33
N ASN A 135 -12.30 1.63 -0.43
CA ASN A 135 -12.38 0.26 0.10
C ASN A 135 -11.03 -0.21 0.65
N LEU A 136 -9.91 0.25 0.06
CA LEU A 136 -8.56 -0.11 0.49
C LEU A 136 -8.08 0.74 1.69
N GLU A 137 -8.46 2.01 1.73
CA GLU A 137 -7.87 3.01 2.63
C GLU A 137 -7.87 2.62 4.11
N GLY A 138 -8.96 2.01 4.61
CA GLY A 138 -9.06 1.62 6.01
C GLY A 138 -8.01 0.58 6.42
N ASP A 139 -7.78 -0.43 5.59
CA ASP A 139 -6.76 -1.45 5.85
C ASP A 139 -5.34 -0.86 5.72
N PHE A 140 -5.12 0.00 4.72
CA PHE A 140 -3.85 0.70 4.53
C PHE A 140 -3.52 1.62 5.72
N GLN A 141 -4.52 2.33 6.25
CA GLN A 141 -4.36 3.20 7.41
C GLN A 141 -4.01 2.39 8.67
N ARG A 142 -4.72 1.28 8.90
CA ARG A 142 -4.43 0.38 10.04
C ARG A 142 -2.99 -0.12 9.98
N ILE A 143 -2.54 -0.61 8.83
CA ILE A 143 -1.17 -1.11 8.67
C ILE A 143 -0.13 0.03 8.77
N ARG A 144 -0.45 1.24 8.32
CA ARG A 144 0.41 2.41 8.51
C ARG A 144 0.72 2.64 9.98
N GLU A 145 -0.32 2.66 10.82
CA GLU A 145 -0.21 2.88 12.26
C GLU A 145 0.58 1.76 12.95
N GLU A 146 0.31 0.50 12.58
CA GLU A 146 1.04 -0.65 13.15
C GLU A 146 2.52 -0.68 12.74
N LEU A 147 2.84 -0.19 11.55
CA LEU A 147 4.21 -0.19 11.02
C LEU A 147 5.02 1.07 11.35
N GLU A 148 4.41 2.11 11.93
CA GLU A 148 5.07 3.37 12.32
C GLU A 148 6.26 3.13 13.26
N TYR A 149 6.13 2.17 14.20
CA TYR A 149 7.23 1.77 15.08
C TYR A 149 8.48 1.34 14.30
N TYR A 150 8.29 0.59 13.21
CA TYR A 150 9.40 0.09 12.39
C TYR A 150 10.01 1.19 11.53
N GLU A 151 9.27 2.21 11.10
CA GLU A 151 9.85 3.38 10.43
C GLU A 151 10.88 4.05 11.35
N THR A 152 10.51 4.31 12.60
CA THR A 152 11.36 5.08 13.51
C THR A 152 12.51 4.24 14.09
N ASP A 153 12.23 3.01 14.55
CA ASP A 153 13.21 2.13 15.21
C ASP A 153 14.23 1.56 14.22
N TYR A 154 13.77 1.02 13.07
CA TYR A 154 14.67 0.44 12.07
C TYR A 154 15.59 1.52 11.48
N ARG A 155 15.06 2.71 11.20
CA ARG A 155 15.84 3.85 10.72
C ARG A 155 16.91 4.26 11.73
N THR A 156 16.57 4.31 13.01
CA THR A 156 17.53 4.62 14.08
C THR A 156 18.65 3.58 14.17
N LYS A 157 18.32 2.29 14.13
CA LYS A 157 19.32 1.20 14.09
C LYS A 157 20.27 1.32 12.88
N MET A 158 19.73 1.67 11.72
CA MET A 158 20.52 1.85 10.49
C MET A 158 21.48 3.05 10.56
N ILE A 159 21.09 4.13 11.26
CA ILE A 159 21.97 5.29 11.46
C ILE A 159 23.09 4.97 12.45
N GLN A 160 22.80 4.25 13.54
CA GLN A 160 23.79 3.89 14.57
C GLN A 160 24.77 2.80 14.13
N SER A 161 24.42 2.01 13.11
CA SER A 161 25.26 0.94 12.58
C SER A 161 26.20 1.40 11.44
N LYS A 162 26.20 2.69 11.12
CA LYS A 162 27.14 3.34 10.18
C LYS A 162 28.28 3.98 10.93
#